data_AF-A0ABC8LY45-F1
#
_entry.id   AF-A0ABC8LY45-F1
#
_cell.length_a   1.000
_cell.length_b   1.000
_cell.length_c   1.000
_cell.angle_alpha   90.00
_cell.angle_beta   90.00
_cell.angle_gamma   90.00
#
_symmetry.space_group_name_H-M   'P 1'
#
loop_
_entity.id
_entity.type
_entity.pdbx_description
1 polymer ?
#
loop_
_entity_poly.entity_id
_entity_poly.type
_entity_poly.pdbx_seq_one_letter_code
_entity_poly.pdbx_strand_id
1 'polypeptide(L)' 'MAIYFILLTDLKVGCCSNTTEVHLLRFWKARNVRKGGEIMSLDMLLIDENVSISLPLHYIDD' A
#
# COMPACT_ATOMS: atom_id res chain seq x y z
N MET A 1 14.09 -15.32 15.36
CA MET A 1 12.79 -14.70 15.04
C MET A 1 12.85 -14.36 13.56
N ALA A 2 12.13 -15.09 12.70
CA ALA A 2 12.21 -14.88 11.27
C ALA A 2 11.32 -13.69 10.88
N ILE A 3 11.89 -12.70 10.20
CA ILE A 3 11.15 -11.55 9.67
C ILE A 3 10.87 -11.89 8.20
N TYR A 4 9.60 -12.13 7.88
CA TYR A 4 9.15 -12.33 6.50
C TYR A 4 8.37 -11.08 6.07
N PHE A 5 8.77 -10.48 4.97
CA PHE A 5 8.08 -9.32 4.39
C PHE A 5 7.08 -9.82 3.35
N ILE A 6 5.80 -9.58 3.60
CA ILE A 6 4.70 -9.96 2.71
C ILE A 6 4.49 -8.82 1.70
N LEU A 7 4.25 -9.12 0.43
CA LEU A 7 3.83 -8.11 -0.55
C LEU A 7 2.42 -7.59 -0.22
N LEU A 8 2.09 -6.36 -0.63
CA LEU A 8 0.74 -5.78 -0.53
C LEU A 8 -0.31 -6.70 -1.17
N THR A 9 0.04 -7.41 -2.24
CA THR A 9 -0.84 -8.37 -2.92
C THR A 9 -1.08 -9.66 -2.13
N ASP A 10 -0.19 -10.02 -1.22
CA ASP A 10 -0.27 -11.23 -0.39
C ASP A 10 -0.91 -10.97 0.99
N LEU A 11 -1.41 -9.76 1.23
CA LEU A 11 -2.14 -9.45 2.46
C LEU A 11 -3.38 -10.35 2.58
N LYS A 12 -3.39 -11.19 3.62
CA LYS A 12 -4.46 -12.15 3.83
C LYS A 12 -5.68 -11.48 4.44
N VAL A 13 -6.80 -11.54 3.71
CA VAL A 13 -8.11 -11.12 4.21
C VAL A 13 -8.58 -12.10 5.29
N GLY A 14 -9.07 -11.58 6.42
CA GLY A 14 -9.63 -12.39 7.51
C GLY A 14 -8.66 -12.79 8.63
N CYS A 15 -7.39 -12.37 8.56
CA CYS A 15 -6.47 -12.46 9.70
C CYS A 15 -6.65 -11.27 10.66
N CYS A 16 -6.33 -11.47 11.95
CA CYS A 16 -6.36 -10.38 12.94
C CYS A 16 -5.28 -9.33 12.72
N SER A 17 -4.17 -9.68 12.07
CA SER A 17 -3.09 -8.77 11.70
C SER A 17 -2.30 -9.30 10.49
N ASN A 18 -1.72 -8.36 9.73
CA ASN A 18 -0.72 -8.62 8.70
C ASN A 18 0.45 -7.65 8.91
N THR A 19 1.67 -8.05 8.55
CA THR A 19 2.87 -7.21 8.62
C THR A 19 3.53 -7.16 7.24
N THR A 20 3.81 -5.96 6.75
CA THR A 20 4.45 -5.71 5.45
C THR A 20 5.31 -4.45 5.54
N GLU A 21 6.39 -4.40 4.76
CA GLU A 21 7.19 -3.19 4.56
C GLU A 21 6.71 -2.47 3.31
N VAL A 22 6.47 -1.16 3.44
CA VAL A 22 5.91 -0.33 2.37
C VAL A 22 6.55 1.05 2.40
N HIS A 23 6.60 1.69 1.24
CA HIS A 23 6.91 3.10 1.07
C HIS A 23 5.61 3.91 0.94
N LEU A 24 5.50 5.00 1.72
CA LEU A 24 4.38 5.93 1.61
C LEU A 24 4.64 6.95 0.49
N LEU A 25 3.81 6.92 -0.56
CA LEU A 25 3.92 7.85 -1.69
C LEU A 25 3.15 9.15 -1.47
N ARG A 26 1.93 9.04 -0.93
CA ARG A 26 1.04 10.19 -0.74
C ARG A 26 0.06 9.95 0.40
N PHE A 27 -0.25 11.01 1.13
CA PHE A 27 -1.39 11.04 2.04
C PHE A 27 -2.34 12.17 1.65
N TRP A 28 -3.62 12.01 1.97
CA TRP A 28 -4.63 13.05 1.78
C TRP A 28 -4.94 13.79 3.07
N LYS A 29 -5.68 14.90 2.98
CA LYS A 29 -6.15 15.57 4.19
C LYS A 29 -7.09 14.62 4.94
N ALA A 30 -6.84 14.44 6.23
CA ALA A 30 -7.67 13.58 7.06
C ALA A 30 -9.11 14.14 7.15
N ARG A 31 -10.10 13.24 7.22
CA ARG A 31 -11.53 13.53 7.23
C ARG A 31 -12.22 12.87 8.42
N ASN A 32 -13.20 13.53 9.01
CA ASN A 32 -14.02 12.92 10.06
C ASN A 32 -14.96 11.90 9.44
N VAL A 33 -14.93 10.66 9.92
CA VAL A 33 -15.77 9.57 9.39
C VAL A 33 -17.01 9.29 10.23
N ARG A 34 -17.04 9.76 11.48
CA ARG A 34 -18.23 9.65 12.36
C ARG A 34 -18.75 11.04 12.72
N LYS A 35 -20.08 11.15 12.82
CA LYS A 35 -20.74 12.33 13.38
C LYS A 35 -20.31 12.47 14.84
N GLY A 36 -19.67 13.59 15.16
CA GLY A 36 -19.05 13.85 16.47
C GLY A 36 -17.55 14.09 16.42
N GLY A 37 -16.87 13.80 15.29
CA GLY A 37 -15.44 14.10 15.13
C GLY A 37 -14.48 13.20 15.91
N GLU A 38 -15.01 12.22 16.64
CA GLU A 38 -14.22 11.29 17.47
C GLU A 38 -13.34 10.34 16.64
N ILE A 39 -13.69 10.10 15.38
CA ILE A 39 -12.93 9.24 14.48
C ILE A 39 -12.60 9.99 13.20
N MET A 40 -11.30 10.09 12.93
CA MET A 40 -10.72 10.67 11.74
C MET A 40 -10.14 9.55 10.87
N SER A 41 -10.32 9.64 9.56
CA SER A 41 -9.77 8.74 8.57
C SER A 41 -8.76 9.49 7.71
N LEU A 42 -7.66 8.81 7.38
CA LEU A 42 -6.63 9.28 6.49
C LEU A 42 -6.52 8.28 5.34
N ASP A 43 -6.73 8.74 4.11
CA ASP A 43 -6.41 7.93 2.94
C ASP A 43 -4.89 8.04 2.66
N MET A 44 -4.23 6.90 2.41
CA MET A 44 -2.79 6.80 2.12
C MET A 44 -2.56 5.94 0.89
N LEU A 45 -1.62 6.35 0.04
CA LEU A 45 -1.13 5.58 -1.09
C LEU A 45 0.22 4.95 -0.71
N LEU A 46 0.22 3.63 -0.56
CA LEU A 46 1.39 2.82 -0.20
C LEU A 46 1.85 2.03 -1.42
N ILE A 47 3.15 1.80 -1.52
CA ILE A 47 3.77 0.97 -2.55
C ILE A 47 4.77 0.02 -1.89
N ASP A 48 4.89 -1.19 -2.39
CA ASP A 48 5.92 -2.14 -1.98
C ASP A 48 6.96 -2.31 -3.09
N GLU A 49 8.00 -3.10 -2.84
CA GLU A 49 9.08 -3.33 -3.82
C GLU A 49 8.62 -4.13 -5.06
N ASN A 50 7.41 -4.71 -5.07
CA ASN A 50 6.92 -5.56 -6.16
C ASN A 50 6.18 -4.78 -7.26
N VAL A 51 6.53 -3.52 -7.46
CA VAL A 51 6.14 -2.82 -8.70
C VAL A 51 6.93 -3.45 -9.84
N SER A 52 6.37 -4.52 -10.41
CA SER A 52 6.75 -4.96 -11.75
C SER A 52 6.36 -3.82 -12.70
N ILE A 53 7.28 -2.88 -12.90
CA ILE A 53 7.14 -1.87 -13.94
C ILE A 53 7.27 -2.64 -15.25
N SER A 54 6.15 -3.12 -15.81
CA SER A 54 6.11 -3.52 -17.20
C SER A 54 6.21 -2.24 -18.02
N LEU A 55 7.43 -1.69 -18.13
CA LEU A 55 7.72 -0.78 -19.22
C LEU A 55 7.36 -1.56 -20.50
N PRO A 56 6.48 -1.04 -21.37
CA PRO A 56 6.33 -1.65 -22.67
C PRO A 56 7.72 -1.65 -23.32
N LEU A 57 8.27 -2.84 -23.54
CA LEU A 57 9.38 -3.05 -24.47
C LEU A 57 8.86 -2.70 -25.87
N HIS A 58 8.74 -1.40 -26.13
CA HIS A 58 8.62 -0.87 -27.47
C HIS A 58 9.46 0.40 -27.54
N TYR A 59 10.78 0.21 -27.55
CA TYR A 59 11.69 1.19 -28.11
C TYR A 59 12.73 0.49 -28.99
N ILE A 60 12.32 0.40 -30.26
CA ILE A 60 13.14 0.59 -31.48
C ILE A 60 14.08 -0.55 -31.88
N ASP A 61 13.57 -1.31 -32.85
CA ASP A 61 14.25 -1.85 -34.03
C ASP A 61 15.31 -0.85 -34.57
N ASP A 62 16.60 -1.22 -34.48
CA ASP A 62 17.63 -0.97 -35.51
C ASP A 62 18.76 -2.01 -35.36
#